data_AF-A0A1B6GCM4-F1
#
_entry.id   AF-A0A1B6GCM4-F1
#
_cell.length_a   1.000
_cell.length_b   1.000
_cell.length_c   1.000
_cell.angle_alpha   90.00
_cell.angle_beta   90.00
_cell.angle_gamma   90.00
#
_symmetry.space_group_name_H-M   'P 1'
#
loop_
_entity.id
_entity.type
_entity.pdbx_description
1 polymer ?
#
loop_
_entity_poly.entity_id
_entity_poly.type
_entity_poly.pdbx_seq_one_letter_code
_entity_poly.pdbx_strand_id
1 'polypeptide(L)'
;TEADRLSEKCIVGSLRSLFPKVTVIGEENMSDSDLPADFIVKDFDESIFKLTLPLEYQVLTENDIVVWVDPLDGTYDFTEGKLEHVTVLIGIAVKGVPVAGIMHQPYFEKIQQRTMWGIVGVGTGGFEPKLPPADQFVITTTSSHYNRNTKRSL
;
A
#
# COMPACT_ATOMS: atom_id res chain seq x y z
N THR A 1 7.74 -11.81 8.08
CA THR A 1 7.25 -13.19 8.33
C THR A 1 7.15 -13.96 7.02
N GLU A 2 6.65 -15.21 6.99
CA GLU A 2 6.39 -15.89 5.71
C GLU A 2 5.33 -15.15 4.87
N ALA A 3 4.34 -14.53 5.52
CA ALA A 3 3.33 -13.71 4.86
C ALA A 3 3.96 -12.50 4.13
N ASP A 4 4.88 -11.76 4.78
CA ASP A 4 5.57 -10.61 4.16
C ASP A 4 6.34 -11.05 2.91
N ARG A 5 7.09 -12.15 2.99
CA ARG A 5 7.88 -12.66 1.86
C ARG A 5 7.03 -13.13 0.68
N LEU A 6 5.94 -13.85 0.95
CA LEU A 6 5.05 -14.33 -0.11
C LEU A 6 4.22 -13.19 -0.71
N SER A 7 3.79 -12.23 0.11
CA SER A 7 3.09 -11.02 -0.34
C SER A 7 3.99 -10.16 -1.22
N GLU A 8 5.24 -9.88 -0.81
CA GLU A 8 6.20 -9.13 -1.64
C GLU A 8 6.45 -9.83 -2.97
N LYS A 9 6.72 -11.14 -2.92
CA LYS A 9 6.92 -11.96 -4.12
C LYS A 9 5.76 -11.83 -5.10
N CYS A 10 4.52 -11.96 -4.62
CA CYS A 10 3.32 -11.82 -5.42
C CYS A 10 3.22 -10.41 -6.04
N ILE A 11 3.29 -9.38 -5.22
CA ILE A 11 3.06 -7.98 -5.63
C ILE A 11 4.17 -7.50 -6.56
N VAL A 12 5.42 -7.60 -6.12
CA VAL A 12 6.59 -7.13 -6.88
C VAL A 12 6.77 -7.95 -8.15
N GLY A 13 6.59 -9.27 -8.09
CA GLY A 13 6.63 -10.14 -9.26
C GLY A 13 5.58 -9.79 -10.30
N SER A 14 4.34 -9.54 -9.87
CA SER A 14 3.24 -9.13 -10.76
C SER A 14 3.51 -7.79 -11.40
N LEU A 15 3.94 -6.78 -10.63
CA LEU A 15 4.27 -5.46 -11.13
C LEU A 15 5.42 -5.48 -12.13
N ARG A 16 6.51 -6.20 -11.84
CA ARG A 16 7.66 -6.35 -12.75
C ARG A 16 7.29 -7.11 -14.03
N SER A 17 6.37 -8.07 -13.95
CA SER A 17 5.87 -8.79 -15.12
C SER A 17 5.01 -7.90 -16.03
N LEU A 18 4.23 -6.99 -15.47
CA LEU A 18 3.29 -6.14 -16.23
C LEU A 18 3.94 -4.84 -16.70
N PHE A 19 4.85 -4.28 -15.92
CA PHE A 19 5.49 -2.98 -16.13
C PHE A 19 7.01 -3.09 -16.04
N PRO A 20 7.67 -3.72 -17.03
CA PRO A 20 9.07 -4.15 -16.93
C PRO A 20 10.09 -3.02 -16.84
N LYS A 21 9.73 -1.77 -17.15
CA LYS A 21 10.63 -0.61 -17.03
C LYS A 21 10.32 0.26 -15.80
N VAL A 22 9.21 0.01 -15.10
CA VAL A 22 8.91 0.71 -13.85
C VAL A 22 9.88 0.22 -12.79
N THR A 23 10.43 1.16 -12.02
CA THR A 23 11.25 0.80 -10.86
C THR A 23 10.34 0.37 -9.71
N VAL A 24 10.48 -0.87 -9.24
CA VAL A 24 9.70 -1.41 -8.11
C VAL A 24 10.64 -1.75 -6.96
N ILE A 25 10.38 -1.18 -5.78
CA ILE A 25 11.18 -1.32 -4.56
C ILE A 25 10.27 -1.88 -3.46
N GLY A 26 10.61 -3.06 -2.94
CA GLY A 26 9.94 -3.70 -1.79
C GLY A 26 10.77 -3.61 -0.52
N GLU A 27 10.12 -3.68 0.64
CA GLU A 27 10.77 -3.67 1.95
C GLU A 27 11.70 -4.89 2.19
N GLU A 28 11.26 -6.09 1.82
CA GLU A 28 11.95 -7.35 2.14
C GLU A 28 13.19 -7.58 1.27
N ASN A 29 13.41 -6.73 0.25
CA ASN A 29 14.57 -6.78 -0.67
C ASN A 29 14.80 -8.18 -1.28
N MET A 30 13.72 -8.86 -1.66
CA MET A 30 13.79 -10.24 -2.16
C MET A 30 14.28 -10.30 -3.62
N SER A 31 15.01 -11.38 -3.96
CA SER A 31 15.45 -11.66 -5.34
C SER A 31 14.30 -12.18 -6.21
N ASP A 32 14.33 -11.86 -7.51
CA ASP A 32 13.32 -12.27 -8.50
C ASP A 32 13.29 -13.78 -8.83
N SER A 33 14.26 -14.56 -8.34
CA SER A 33 14.32 -15.99 -8.61
C SER A 33 13.25 -16.77 -7.84
N ASP A 34 12.59 -17.70 -8.54
CA ASP A 34 11.68 -18.71 -7.99
C ASP A 34 10.23 -18.26 -7.68
N LEU A 35 9.63 -17.47 -8.56
CA LEU A 35 8.18 -17.20 -8.54
C LEU A 35 7.43 -18.24 -9.39
N PRO A 36 6.52 -19.04 -8.80
CA PRO A 36 5.59 -19.86 -9.58
C PRO A 36 4.71 -18.93 -10.44
N ALA A 37 4.46 -19.31 -11.70
CA ALA A 37 3.62 -18.51 -12.60
C ALA A 37 2.21 -18.24 -12.03
N ASP A 38 1.72 -19.16 -11.19
CA ASP A 38 0.41 -19.07 -10.53
C ASP A 38 0.32 -17.94 -9.48
N PHE A 39 1.45 -17.38 -9.04
CA PHE A 39 1.49 -16.24 -8.12
C PHE A 39 1.41 -14.88 -8.83
N ILE A 40 1.45 -14.86 -10.16
CA ILE A 40 1.43 -13.62 -10.95
C ILE A 40 -0.02 -13.21 -11.23
N VAL A 41 -0.43 -12.10 -10.64
CA VAL A 41 -1.73 -11.50 -10.88
C VAL A 41 -1.64 -10.57 -12.08
N LYS A 42 -2.56 -10.74 -13.04
CA LYS A 42 -2.64 -9.91 -14.26
C LYS A 42 -3.98 -9.20 -14.44
N ASP A 43 -4.90 -9.44 -13.52
CA ASP A 43 -6.22 -8.84 -13.53
C ASP A 43 -6.15 -7.39 -13.04
N PHE A 44 -7.05 -6.58 -13.56
CA PHE A 44 -7.20 -5.18 -13.17
C PHE A 44 -8.65 -4.90 -12.79
N ASP A 45 -8.86 -4.01 -11.83
CA ASP A 45 -10.19 -3.49 -11.54
C ASP A 45 -10.62 -2.52 -12.65
N GLU A 46 -11.58 -2.94 -13.46
CA GLU A 46 -12.09 -2.14 -14.60
C GLU A 46 -12.70 -0.80 -14.17
N SER A 47 -13.12 -0.65 -12.92
CA SER A 47 -13.65 0.60 -12.41
C SER A 47 -12.60 1.71 -12.40
N ILE A 48 -11.32 1.36 -12.24
CA ILE A 48 -10.20 2.31 -12.22
C ILE A 48 -9.98 2.93 -13.60
N PHE A 49 -10.23 2.20 -14.69
CA PHE A 49 -10.09 2.73 -16.05
C PHE A 49 -11.16 3.78 -16.42
N LYS A 50 -12.21 3.92 -15.60
CA LYS A 50 -13.25 4.96 -15.79
C LYS A 50 -12.83 6.32 -15.24
N LEU A 51 -11.76 6.37 -14.45
CA LEU A 51 -11.24 7.61 -13.88
C LEU A 51 -10.54 8.44 -14.96
N THR A 52 -10.75 9.75 -14.93
CA THR A 52 -10.03 10.68 -15.80
C THR A 52 -8.77 11.15 -15.09
N LEU A 53 -7.60 10.83 -15.64
CA LEU A 53 -6.32 11.27 -15.10
C LEU A 53 -5.99 12.70 -15.57
N PRO A 54 -5.34 13.52 -14.73
CA PRO A 54 -4.71 14.78 -15.14
C PRO A 54 -3.76 14.58 -16.34
N LEU A 55 -3.63 15.60 -17.20
CA LEU A 55 -2.85 15.50 -18.43
C LEU A 55 -1.37 15.17 -18.15
N GLU A 56 -0.82 15.70 -17.07
CA GLU A 56 0.55 15.42 -16.63
C GLU A 56 0.82 13.94 -16.34
N TYR A 57 -0.21 13.14 -16.03
CA TYR A 57 -0.09 11.71 -15.80
C TYR A 57 -0.31 10.88 -17.07
N GLN A 58 -1.02 11.43 -18.06
CA GLN A 58 -1.26 10.75 -19.34
C GLN A 58 -0.03 10.70 -20.25
N VAL A 59 0.94 11.60 -20.02
CA VAL A 59 2.16 11.73 -20.85
C VAL A 59 3.38 11.07 -20.20
N LEU A 60 3.20 10.33 -19.10
CA LEU A 60 4.29 9.68 -18.38
C LEU A 60 4.80 8.45 -19.13
N THR A 61 6.07 8.15 -18.92
CA THR A 61 6.67 6.88 -19.30
C THR A 61 6.94 6.03 -18.05
N GLU A 62 7.11 4.72 -18.22
CA GLU A 62 7.44 3.81 -17.11
C GLU A 62 8.71 4.24 -16.35
N ASN A 63 9.68 4.86 -17.03
CA ASN A 63 10.92 5.34 -16.41
C ASN A 63 10.71 6.55 -15.47
N ASP A 64 9.58 7.25 -15.59
CA ASP A 64 9.23 8.37 -14.72
C ASP A 64 8.66 7.90 -13.37
N ILE A 65 8.34 6.60 -13.26
CA ILE A 65 7.54 6.02 -12.19
C ILE A 65 8.42 5.14 -11.29
N VAL A 66 8.25 5.33 -9.98
CA VAL A 66 8.79 4.45 -8.94
C VAL A 66 7.64 3.95 -8.08
N VAL A 67 7.56 2.63 -7.88
CA VAL A 67 6.59 1.98 -7.01
C VAL A 67 7.30 1.48 -5.76
N TRP A 68 6.78 1.85 -4.59
CA TRP A 68 7.23 1.41 -3.28
C TRP A 68 6.20 0.43 -2.71
N VAL A 69 6.66 -0.70 -2.21
CA VAL A 69 5.81 -1.77 -1.69
C VAL A 69 6.21 -2.06 -0.24
N ASP A 70 5.25 -1.93 0.65
CA ASP A 70 5.28 -2.56 1.97
C ASP A 70 4.29 -3.74 1.92
N PRO A 71 4.80 -4.99 1.87
CA PRO A 71 3.98 -6.16 1.61
C PRO A 71 3.11 -6.56 2.81
N LEU A 72 3.42 -6.07 4.01
CA LEU A 72 2.69 -6.30 5.26
C LEU A 72 3.16 -5.27 6.31
N ASP A 73 2.48 -4.13 6.36
CA ASP A 73 2.66 -3.14 7.42
C ASP A 73 1.94 -3.62 8.70
N GLY A 74 2.52 -3.30 9.85
CA GLY A 74 2.02 -3.75 11.14
C GLY A 74 2.44 -5.17 11.52
N THR A 75 3.58 -5.67 11.02
CA THR A 75 4.11 -7.02 11.28
C THR A 75 4.13 -7.41 12.76
N TYR A 76 4.47 -6.48 13.66
CA TYR A 76 4.42 -6.74 15.10
C TYR A 76 3.00 -7.07 15.58
N ASP A 77 2.03 -6.23 15.21
CA ASP A 77 0.63 -6.44 15.59
C ASP A 77 0.03 -7.68 14.90
N PHE A 78 0.51 -8.05 13.70
CA PHE A 78 0.21 -9.33 13.07
C PHE A 78 0.65 -10.52 13.93
N THR A 79 1.88 -10.51 14.44
CA THR A 79 2.39 -11.60 15.30
C THR A 79 1.66 -11.70 16.64
N GLU A 80 1.05 -10.60 17.10
CA GLU A 80 0.22 -10.54 18.32
C GLU A 80 -1.26 -10.84 18.05
N GLY A 81 -1.64 -11.20 16.82
CA GLY A 81 -3.01 -11.52 16.44
C GLY A 81 -3.95 -10.31 16.32
N LYS A 82 -3.44 -9.08 16.32
CA LYS A 82 -4.20 -7.84 16.09
C LYS A 82 -4.35 -7.58 14.60
N LEU A 83 -5.06 -8.48 13.93
CA LEU A 83 -5.12 -8.55 12.47
C LEU A 83 -5.69 -7.29 11.81
N GLU A 84 -6.57 -6.54 12.50
CA GLU A 84 -7.18 -5.31 11.97
C GLU A 84 -6.20 -4.14 11.77
N HIS A 85 -5.00 -4.22 12.35
CA HIS A 85 -3.93 -3.23 12.15
C HIS A 85 -3.08 -3.52 10.92
N VAL A 86 -3.20 -4.72 10.34
CA VAL A 86 -2.37 -5.16 9.23
C VAL A 86 -2.84 -4.53 7.94
N THR A 87 -1.91 -3.95 7.20
CA THR A 87 -2.18 -3.38 5.88
C THR A 87 -1.13 -3.81 4.87
N VAL A 88 -1.48 -3.71 3.59
CA VAL A 88 -0.52 -3.82 2.47
C VAL A 88 -0.50 -2.47 1.80
N LEU A 89 0.68 -1.89 1.62
CA LEU A 89 0.85 -0.53 1.09
C LEU A 89 1.59 -0.57 -0.24
N ILE A 90 1.03 0.11 -1.24
CA ILE A 90 1.68 0.33 -2.53
C ILE A 90 1.66 1.83 -2.81
N GLY A 91 2.81 2.48 -2.76
CA GLY A 91 2.99 3.89 -3.07
C GLY A 91 3.53 4.09 -4.48
N ILE A 92 2.99 5.06 -5.22
CA ILE A 92 3.41 5.39 -6.58
C ILE A 92 3.93 6.82 -6.60
N ALA A 93 5.20 6.97 -6.97
CA ALA A 93 5.86 8.25 -7.12
C ALA A 93 6.21 8.51 -8.59
N VAL A 94 6.05 9.76 -9.02
CA VAL A 94 6.43 10.25 -10.34
C VAL A 94 7.52 11.29 -10.15
N LYS A 95 8.69 11.07 -10.76
CA LYS A 95 9.84 11.99 -10.68
C LYS A 95 10.19 12.41 -9.23
N GLY A 96 10.11 11.45 -8.31
CA GLY A 96 10.43 11.65 -6.90
C GLY A 96 9.30 12.23 -6.03
N VAL A 97 8.12 12.50 -6.61
CA VAL A 97 6.96 13.03 -5.88
C VAL A 97 5.89 11.94 -5.76
N PRO A 98 5.38 11.59 -4.55
CA PRO A 98 4.28 10.65 -4.40
C PRO A 98 2.99 11.25 -4.97
N VAL A 99 2.33 10.52 -5.88
CA VAL A 99 1.14 11.00 -6.59
C VAL A 99 -0.06 10.05 -6.49
N ALA A 100 0.18 8.78 -6.17
CA ALA A 100 -0.89 7.82 -5.95
C ALA A 100 -0.50 6.78 -4.89
N GLY A 101 -1.50 6.11 -4.33
CA GLY A 101 -1.29 5.06 -3.36
C GLY A 101 -2.47 4.11 -3.27
N ILE A 102 -2.17 2.88 -2.90
CA ILE A 102 -3.12 1.81 -2.63
C ILE A 102 -2.84 1.28 -1.22
N MET A 103 -3.89 1.10 -0.45
CA MET A 103 -3.84 0.48 0.87
C MET A 103 -4.89 -0.64 0.92
N HIS A 104 -4.44 -1.87 1.09
CA HIS A 104 -5.33 -3.01 1.28
C HIS A 104 -5.33 -3.44 2.75
N GLN A 105 -6.51 -3.71 3.28
CA GLN A 105 -6.71 -4.21 4.64
C GLN A 105 -7.33 -5.61 4.56
N PRO A 106 -6.54 -6.68 4.75
CA PRO A 106 -7.01 -8.06 4.60
C PRO A 106 -8.03 -8.47 5.66
N TYR A 107 -8.00 -7.84 6.83
CA TYR A 107 -8.81 -8.19 8.01
C TYR A 107 -9.67 -7.02 8.51
N PHE A 108 -10.15 -6.19 7.58
CA PHE A 108 -11.08 -5.12 7.89
C PHE A 108 -12.36 -5.68 8.53
N GLU A 109 -12.85 -5.07 9.61
CA GLU A 109 -14.01 -5.60 10.37
C GLU A 109 -13.88 -7.11 10.69
N LYS A 110 -12.67 -7.54 11.06
CA LYS A 110 -12.23 -8.90 11.44
C LYS A 110 -12.23 -9.95 10.33
N ILE A 111 -13.26 -10.00 9.50
CA ILE A 111 -13.43 -11.03 8.46
C ILE A 111 -13.66 -10.47 7.06
N GLN A 112 -13.89 -9.16 6.95
CA GLN A 112 -14.03 -8.50 5.66
C GLN A 112 -12.66 -8.02 5.18
N GLN A 113 -12.62 -7.61 3.92
CA GLN A 113 -11.46 -6.97 3.33
C GLN A 113 -11.90 -5.68 2.66
N ARG A 114 -11.00 -4.71 2.59
CA ARG A 114 -11.20 -3.52 1.77
C ARG A 114 -9.91 -3.07 1.12
N THR A 115 -10.05 -2.44 -0.03
CA THR A 115 -8.94 -1.79 -0.73
C THR A 115 -9.30 -0.33 -0.89
N MET A 116 -8.45 0.54 -0.37
CA MET A 116 -8.53 1.98 -0.50
C MET A 116 -7.48 2.44 -1.50
N TRP A 117 -7.77 3.54 -2.19
CA TRP A 117 -6.83 4.14 -3.12
C TRP A 117 -6.96 5.66 -3.13
N GLY A 118 -5.91 6.33 -3.58
CA GLY A 118 -5.90 7.76 -3.80
C GLY A 118 -4.99 8.14 -4.95
N ILE A 119 -5.38 9.15 -5.72
CA ILE A 119 -4.59 9.73 -6.81
C ILE A 119 -4.74 11.25 -6.73
N VAL A 120 -3.61 11.97 -6.68
CA VAL A 120 -3.55 13.43 -6.65
C VAL A 120 -4.27 14.01 -7.88
N GLY A 121 -5.13 15.01 -7.68
CA GLY A 121 -5.92 15.60 -8.77
C GLY A 121 -7.11 14.78 -9.27
N VAL A 122 -7.31 13.55 -8.76
CA VAL A 122 -8.46 12.70 -9.09
C VAL A 122 -9.37 12.52 -7.87
N GLY A 123 -8.81 12.11 -6.73
CA GLY A 123 -9.56 11.84 -5.50
C GLY A 123 -9.17 10.53 -4.85
N THR A 124 -10.09 9.98 -4.06
CA THR A 124 -9.89 8.75 -3.27
C THR A 124 -11.10 7.82 -3.40
N GLY A 125 -10.91 6.52 -3.17
CA GLY A 125 -11.97 5.53 -3.17
C GLY A 125 -11.73 4.37 -2.21
N GLY A 126 -12.74 3.52 -2.05
CA GLY A 126 -12.67 2.33 -1.18
C GLY A 126 -12.95 2.58 0.31
N PHE A 127 -13.33 3.81 0.68
CA PHE A 127 -13.81 4.16 2.01
C PHE A 127 -14.66 5.43 1.98
N GLU A 128 -15.44 5.62 3.04
CA GLU A 128 -16.20 6.85 3.30
C GLU A 128 -15.39 7.79 4.21
N PRO A 129 -14.95 8.96 3.73
CA PRO A 129 -14.22 9.92 4.55
C PRO A 129 -15.06 10.41 5.72
N LYS A 130 -14.49 10.38 6.93
CA LYS A 130 -15.11 10.93 8.14
C LYS A 130 -14.16 11.94 8.77
N LEU A 131 -14.68 13.13 9.04
CA LEU A 131 -13.94 14.13 9.79
C LEU A 131 -13.78 13.69 11.25
N PRO A 132 -12.65 14.00 11.90
CA PRO A 132 -12.51 13.79 13.33
C PRO A 132 -13.52 14.66 14.11
N PRO A 133 -13.88 14.28 15.36
CA PRO A 133 -14.77 15.08 16.19
C PRO A 133 -14.22 16.50 16.40
N ALA A 134 -15.06 17.52 16.18
CA ALA A 134 -14.63 18.93 16.19
C ALA A 134 -14.26 19.45 17.59
N ASP A 135 -14.74 18.79 18.63
CA ASP A 135 -14.56 19.12 20.04
C ASP A 135 -13.43 18.31 20.72
N GLN A 136 -12.71 17.48 19.96
CA GLN A 136 -11.67 16.62 20.48
C GLN A 136 -10.34 16.84 19.77
N PHE A 137 -9.26 16.77 20.55
CA PHE A 137 -7.91 16.69 20.02
C PHE A 137 -7.44 15.24 20.10
N VAL A 138 -7.55 14.52 18.97
CA VAL A 138 -7.21 13.10 18.88
C VAL A 138 -5.80 12.95 18.32
N ILE A 139 -4.91 12.29 19.06
CA ILE A 139 -3.56 11.94 18.61
C ILE A 139 -3.48 10.42 18.49
N THR A 140 -2.98 9.95 17.34
CA THR A 140 -2.56 8.55 17.16
C THR A 140 -1.06 8.50 16.98
N THR A 141 -0.42 7.47 17.54
CA THR A 141 1.03 7.25 17.43
C THR A 141 1.33 5.76 17.50
N THR A 142 2.61 5.39 17.33
CA THR A 142 3.05 4.01 17.32
C THR A 142 2.65 3.25 18.60
N SER A 143 2.11 2.04 18.42
CA SER A 143 1.77 1.11 19.50
C SER A 143 2.99 0.36 20.05
N SER A 144 4.06 0.25 19.25
CA SER A 144 5.18 -0.68 19.49
C SER A 144 6.57 -0.04 19.44
N HIS A 145 6.73 1.12 18.81
CA HIS A 145 8.04 1.80 18.62
C HIS A 145 8.15 3.10 19.42
N TYR A 146 7.69 3.09 20.68
CA TYR A 146 7.80 4.24 21.57
C TYR A 146 9.18 4.34 22.22
N ASN A 147 9.59 5.56 22.55
CA ASN A 147 10.75 5.82 23.39
C ASN A 147 10.30 6.33 24.77
N ARG A 148 11.27 6.59 25.65
CA ARG A 148 10.99 7.04 27.02
C ARG A 148 10.19 8.35 27.09
N ASN A 149 10.29 9.20 26.05
CA ASN A 149 9.58 10.48 25.99
C ASN A 149 8.13 10.31 25.54
N THR A 150 7.84 9.38 24.62
CA THR A 150 6.46 9.12 24.17
C THR A 150 5.64 8.33 25.20
N LYS A 151 6.26 7.45 26.01
CA LYS A 151 5.57 6.73 27.10
C LYS A 151 5.05 7.61 28.24
N ARG A 152 5.61 8.82 28.41
CA ARG A 152 5.24 9.76 29.49
C ARG A 152 4.02 10.61 29.15
N SER A 153 3.60 10.61 27.88
CA SER A 153 2.56 11.50 27.34
C SER A 153 1.28 10.76 26.95
N LEU A 154 1.27 9.44 27.14
CA LEU A 154 0.12 8.52 27.03
C LEU A 154 -0.36 8.17 28.44
#